data_AF-A0AAD7VMN2-F1
#
_entry.id   AF-A0AAD7VMN2-F1
#
_cell.length_a   1.000
_cell.length_b   1.000
_cell.length_c   1.000
_cell.angle_alpha   90.00
_cell.angle_beta   90.00
_cell.angle_gamma   90.00
#
_symmetry.space_group_name_H-M   'P 1'
#
loop_
_entity.id
_entity.type
_entity.pdbx_description
1 polymer ?
#
loop_
_entity_poly.entity_id
_entity_poly.type
_entity_poly.pdbx_seq_one_letter_code
_entity_poly.pdbx_strand_id
1 'polypeptide(L)'
;MEKVVPETEELPKTIVRRVVKDKLSQCSKDGDISIHKDSLLAFSESARIFIHYLSATANDICKESKRQTMNADDVLKALEEIEFPEFVRPLKASLEEFRQKNAGKKAGASKAKEVKKKRKMEGGPSDIGSGDSK
;
A
#
# COMPACT_ATOMS: atom_id res chain seq x y z
N MET A 1 -4.10 25.30 -23.85
CA MET A 1 -5.01 25.10 -22.70
C MET A 1 -4.24 24.29 -21.68
N GLU A 2 -3.60 24.98 -20.74
CA GLU A 2 -2.88 24.35 -19.63
C GLU A 2 -3.94 23.62 -18.79
N LYS A 3 -3.96 22.28 -18.86
CA LYS A 3 -4.87 21.50 -18.04
C LYS A 3 -4.40 21.68 -16.61
N VAL A 4 -5.14 22.46 -15.83
CA VAL A 4 -5.00 22.55 -14.38
C VAL A 4 -5.09 21.13 -13.85
N VAL A 5 -3.95 20.60 -13.40
CA VAL A 5 -3.87 19.33 -12.70
C VAL A 5 -4.75 19.49 -11.44
N PRO A 6 -5.76 18.62 -11.24
CA PRO A 6 -6.63 18.77 -10.09
C PRO A 6 -5.81 18.66 -8.80
N GLU A 7 -6.08 19.55 -7.85
CA GLU A 7 -5.38 19.69 -6.56
C GLU A 7 -5.29 18.37 -5.75
N THR A 8 -6.13 17.38 -6.11
CA THR A 8 -6.15 16.01 -5.59
C THR A 8 -4.94 15.16 -5.99
N GLU A 9 -4.13 15.59 -6.96
CA GLU A 9 -2.93 14.86 -7.40
C GLU A 9 -1.63 15.38 -6.77
N GLU A 10 -1.68 16.45 -5.97
CA GLU A 10 -0.49 16.99 -5.31
C GLU A 10 -0.21 16.29 -3.97
N LEU A 11 1.03 15.81 -3.82
CA LEU A 11 1.52 15.33 -2.53
C LEU A 11 1.66 16.51 -1.54
N PRO A 12 1.37 16.34 -0.24
CA PRO A 12 1.54 17.40 0.73
C PRO A 12 2.98 17.93 0.75
N LYS A 13 3.17 19.21 0.39
CA LYS A 13 4.49 19.87 0.27
C LYS A 13 5.34 19.74 1.54
N THR A 14 4.70 19.70 2.71
CA THR A 14 5.37 19.47 4.00
C THR A 14 6.05 18.09 4.08
N ILE A 15 5.41 17.05 3.54
CA ILE A 15 5.95 15.69 3.53
C ILE A 15 7.10 15.58 2.54
N VAL A 16 6.93 16.13 1.32
CA VAL A 16 8.00 16.19 0.31
C VAL A 16 9.22 16.91 0.87
N ARG A 17 9.03 18.09 1.49
CA ARG A 17 10.11 18.86 2.12
C ARG A 17 10.85 18.04 3.18
N ARG A 18 10.13 17.31 4.03
CA ARG A 18 10.74 16.50 5.09
C ARG A 18 11.64 15.41 4.49
N VAL A 19 11.13 14.64 3.53
CA VAL A 19 11.89 13.56 2.88
C VAL A 19 13.16 14.10 2.21
N VAL A 20 13.06 15.21 1.48
CA VAL A 20 14.21 15.84 0.83
C VAL A 20 15.22 16.32 1.86
N LYS A 21 14.78 17.02 2.91
CA LYS A 21 15.67 17.54 3.96
C LYS A 21 16.38 16.41 4.70
N ASP A 22 15.64 15.37 5.10
CA ASP A 22 16.19 14.21 5.78
C ASP A 22 17.28 13.54 4.94
N LYS A 23 17.09 13.44 3.61
CA LYS A 23 18.10 12.86 2.72
C LYS A 23 19.31 13.77 2.54
N LEU A 24 19.11 15.08 2.40
CA LEU A 24 20.19 16.07 2.30
C LEU A 24 21.07 16.09 3.55
N SER A 25 20.48 16.01 4.74
CA SER A 25 21.22 15.93 6.02
C SER A 25 22.03 14.64 6.17
N GLN A 26 21.68 13.56 5.46
CA GLN A 26 22.50 12.34 5.42
C GLN A 26 23.67 12.46 4.43
N CYS A 27 23.49 13.23 3.35
CA CYS A 27 24.49 13.39 2.31
C CYS A 27 25.56 14.44 2.66
N SER A 28 25.20 15.50 3.39
CA SER A 28 26.14 16.51 3.90
C SER A 28 26.25 16.42 5.41
N LYS A 29 27.47 16.21 5.92
CA LYS A 29 27.78 16.34 7.35
C LYS A 29 28.01 17.80 7.75
N ASP A 30 28.25 18.66 6.77
CA ASP A 30 28.65 20.05 6.97
C ASP A 30 27.47 20.96 6.68
N GLY A 31 26.69 21.25 7.73
CA GLY A 31 25.68 22.31 7.76
C GLY A 31 24.26 21.91 7.31
N ASP A 32 23.30 22.74 7.72
CA ASP A 32 21.89 22.61 7.33
C ASP A 32 21.68 23.12 5.90
N ILE A 33 21.18 22.27 5.00
CA ILE A 33 20.92 22.64 3.60
C ILE A 33 19.52 23.23 3.48
N SER A 34 19.44 24.49 3.07
CA SER A 34 18.17 25.17 2.81
C SER A 34 17.56 24.73 1.47
N ILE A 35 16.28 24.34 1.49
CA ILE A 35 15.53 23.96 0.29
C ILE A 35 14.72 25.16 -0.21
N HIS A 36 15.10 25.69 -1.38
CA HIS A 36 14.38 26.76 -2.08
C HIS A 36 12.99 26.32 -2.55
N LYS A 37 12.09 27.29 -2.76
CA LYS A 37 10.70 27.03 -3.20
C LYS A 37 10.64 26.28 -4.53
N ASP A 38 11.45 26.71 -5.51
CA ASP A 38 11.46 26.11 -6.85
C ASP A 38 12.04 24.69 -6.83
N SER A 39 13.06 24.45 -6.00
CA SER A 39 13.59 23.09 -5.79
C SER A 39 12.52 22.16 -5.20
N LEU A 40 11.75 22.64 -4.21
CA LEU A 40 10.68 21.85 -3.62
C LEU A 40 9.55 21.57 -4.63
N LEU A 41 9.23 22.55 -5.49
CA LEU A 41 8.26 22.37 -6.56
C LEU A 41 8.75 21.30 -7.54
N ALA A 42 10.02 21.36 -7.95
CA ALA A 42 10.63 20.36 -8.82
C ALA A 42 10.54 18.95 -8.21
N PHE A 43 10.88 18.77 -6.93
CA PHE A 43 10.73 17.48 -6.27
C PHE A 43 9.26 17.00 -6.20
N SER A 44 8.32 17.91 -6.00
CA SER A 44 6.89 17.59 -5.94
C SER A 44 6.38 17.10 -7.30
N GLU A 45 6.73 17.81 -8.37
CA GLU A 45 6.40 17.41 -9.74
C GLU A 45 7.10 16.11 -10.17
N SER A 46 8.39 15.97 -9.84
CA SER A 46 9.14 14.73 -10.12
C SER A 46 8.52 13.52 -9.42
N ALA A 47 8.08 13.68 -8.16
CA ALA A 47 7.40 12.60 -7.44
C ALA A 47 6.06 12.22 -8.10
N ARG A 48 5.29 13.21 -8.55
CA ARG A 48 4.03 12.99 -9.29
C ARG A 48 4.28 12.24 -10.61
N ILE A 49 5.25 12.71 -11.39
CA ILE A 49 5.63 12.07 -12.66
C ILE A 49 6.13 10.65 -12.41
N PHE A 50 6.94 10.43 -11.38
CA PHE A 50 7.43 9.09 -11.01
C PHE A 50 6.28 8.13 -10.69
N ILE A 51 5.28 8.55 -9.91
CA ILE A 51 4.10 7.73 -9.59
C ILE A 51 3.35 7.36 -10.88
N HIS A 52 3.11 8.32 -11.77
CA HIS A 52 2.43 8.05 -13.03
C HIS A 52 3.22 7.12 -13.93
N TYR A 53 4.53 7.36 -14.07
CA TYR A 53 5.39 6.55 -14.92
C TYR A 53 5.47 5.11 -14.43
N LEU A 54 5.76 4.91 -13.14
CA LEU A 54 5.79 3.58 -12.53
C LEU A 54 4.44 2.85 -12.67
N SER A 55 3.33 3.56 -12.44
CA SER A 55 1.99 2.98 -12.54
C SER A 55 1.64 2.60 -13.98
N ALA A 56 2.02 3.41 -14.96
CA ALA A 56 1.82 3.13 -16.37
C ALA A 56 2.61 1.88 -16.80
N THR A 57 3.91 1.83 -16.48
CA THR A 57 4.78 0.68 -16.80
C THR A 57 4.27 -0.61 -16.15
N ALA A 58 3.90 -0.57 -14.86
CA ALA A 58 3.36 -1.73 -14.17
C ALA A 58 2.02 -2.20 -14.75
N ASN A 59 1.18 -1.25 -15.19
CA ASN A 59 -0.08 -1.56 -15.87
C ASN A 59 0.15 -2.20 -17.25
N ASP A 60 1.15 -1.77 -17.99
CA ASP A 60 1.50 -2.37 -19.28
C ASP A 60 2.00 -3.81 -19.11
N ILE A 61 2.87 -4.07 -18.12
CA ILE A 61 3.31 -5.43 -17.73
C ILE A 61 2.12 -6.31 -17.31
N CYS A 62 1.15 -5.75 -16.58
CA CYS A 62 -0.07 -6.45 -16.21
C CYS A 62 -0.90 -6.86 -17.45
N LYS A 63 -1.06 -5.94 -18.41
CA LYS A 63 -1.80 -6.18 -19.66
C LYS A 63 -1.10 -7.19 -20.56
N GLU A 64 0.22 -7.13 -20.69
CA GLU A 64 1.03 -8.11 -21.42
C GLU A 64 0.87 -9.51 -20.82
N SER A 65 0.74 -9.58 -19.50
CA SER A 65 0.41 -10.82 -18.78
C SER A 65 -1.07 -11.25 -18.89
N LYS A 66 -1.87 -10.59 -19.75
CA LYS A 66 -3.31 -10.84 -19.95
C LYS A 66 -4.16 -10.69 -18.67
N ARG A 67 -3.71 -9.89 -17.71
CA ARG A 67 -4.44 -9.62 -16.46
C ARG A 67 -5.07 -8.23 -16.49
N GLN A 68 -6.23 -8.11 -15.85
CA GLN A 68 -6.95 -6.84 -15.68
C GLN A 68 -6.64 -6.15 -14.35
N THR A 69 -6.03 -6.88 -13.40
CA THR A 69 -5.71 -6.37 -12.08
C THR A 69 -4.21 -6.49 -11.85
N MET A 70 -3.59 -5.33 -11.67
CA MET A 70 -2.18 -5.20 -11.33
C MET A 70 -1.91 -5.81 -9.95
N ASN A 71 -0.80 -6.51 -9.81
CA ASN A 71 -0.35 -7.09 -8.55
C ASN A 71 1.03 -6.54 -8.14
N ALA A 72 1.57 -7.02 -7.02
CA ALA A 72 2.85 -6.55 -6.51
C ALA A 72 4.04 -6.90 -7.43
N ASP A 73 3.98 -8.03 -8.13
CA ASP A 73 5.05 -8.47 -9.02
C ASP A 73 5.16 -7.57 -10.26
N ASP A 74 4.04 -7.03 -10.75
CA ASP A 74 4.03 -6.05 -11.84
C ASP A 74 4.81 -4.79 -11.47
N VAL A 75 4.58 -4.26 -10.26
CA VAL A 75 5.27 -3.07 -9.76
C VAL A 75 6.76 -3.35 -9.55
N LEU A 76 7.10 -4.54 -9.05
CA LEU A 76 8.51 -4.94 -8.86
C LEU A 76 9.25 -5.07 -10.19
N LYS A 77 8.62 -5.65 -11.22
CA LYS A 77 9.19 -5.72 -12.57
C LYS A 77 9.27 -4.34 -13.22
N ALA A 78 8.25 -3.51 -13.02
CA ALA A 78 8.27 -2.15 -13.54
C ALA A 78 9.46 -1.36 -13.00
N LEU A 79 9.82 -1.51 -11.73
CA LEU A 79 11.03 -0.88 -11.15
C LEU A 79 12.33 -1.33 -11.82
N GLU A 80 12.41 -2.58 -12.29
CA GLU A 80 13.55 -3.06 -13.06
C GLU A 80 13.56 -2.44 -14.47
N GLU A 81 12.39 -2.34 -15.12
CA GLU A 81 12.22 -1.74 -16.45
C GLU A 81 12.52 -0.22 -16.46
N ILE A 82 12.08 0.51 -15.44
CA ILE A 82 12.32 1.96 -15.34
C ILE A 82 13.69 2.32 -14.75
N GLU A 83 14.62 1.36 -14.72
CA GLU A 83 16.01 1.53 -14.27
C GLU A 83 16.19 1.94 -12.79
N PHE A 84 15.30 1.47 -11.91
CA PHE A 84 15.43 1.61 -10.44
C PHE A 84 15.54 0.26 -9.71
N PRO A 85 16.46 -0.65 -10.11
CA PRO A 85 16.58 -1.99 -9.52
C PRO A 85 16.94 -1.95 -8.03
N GLU A 86 17.59 -0.88 -7.55
CA GLU A 86 17.95 -0.69 -6.14
C GLU A 86 16.73 -0.62 -5.21
N PHE A 87 15.54 -0.29 -5.73
CA PHE A 87 14.30 -0.24 -4.96
C PHE A 87 13.62 -1.60 -4.78
N VAL A 88 13.95 -2.59 -5.63
CA VAL A 88 13.30 -3.90 -5.63
C VAL A 88 13.50 -4.64 -4.31
N ARG A 89 14.73 -4.70 -3.80
CA ARG A 89 15.05 -5.43 -2.56
C ARG A 89 14.38 -4.79 -1.32
N PRO A 90 14.51 -3.48 -1.07
CA PRO A 90 13.78 -2.82 0.03
C PRO A 90 12.26 -2.99 -0.07
N LEU A 91 11.70 -2.91 -1.29
CA LEU A 91 10.26 -3.03 -1.47
C LEU A 91 9.74 -4.46 -1.22
N LYS A 92 10.48 -5.49 -1.65
CA LYS A 92 10.17 -6.90 -1.32
C LYS A 92 10.17 -7.14 0.19
N ALA A 93 11.14 -6.59 0.92
CA ALA A 93 11.19 -6.69 2.38
C ALA A 93 9.96 -6.04 3.04
N SER A 94 9.59 -4.83 2.57
CA SER A 94 8.41 -4.11 3.06
C SER A 94 7.10 -4.84 2.78
N LEU A 95 7.00 -5.47 1.60
CA LEU A 95 5.83 -6.27 1.20
C LEU A 95 5.67 -7.50 2.11
N GLU A 96 6.77 -8.17 2.45
CA GLU A 96 6.76 -9.33 3.33
C GLU A 96 6.33 -8.94 4.76
N GLU A 97 6.89 -7.86 5.30
CA GLU A 97 6.47 -7.32 6.61
C GLU A 97 4.98 -6.96 6.64
N PHE A 98 4.47 -6.35 5.56
CA PHE A 98 3.05 -6.04 5.41
C PHE A 98 2.17 -7.30 5.42
N ARG A 99 2.58 -8.34 4.70
CA ARG A 99 1.87 -9.63 4.64
C ARG A 99 1.81 -10.29 6.01
N GLN A 100 2.93 -10.31 6.76
CA GLN A 100 2.99 -10.86 8.11
C GLN A 100 2.06 -10.12 9.08
N LYS A 101 2.10 -8.78 9.09
CA LYS A 101 1.21 -7.95 9.92
C LYS A 101 -0.28 -8.19 9.60
N ASN A 102 -0.61 -8.40 8.33
CA ASN A 102 -1.99 -8.63 7.91
C ASN A 102 -2.47 -10.07 8.14
N ALA A 103 -1.59 -11.05 8.09
CA ALA A 103 -1.89 -12.44 8.44
C ALA A 103 -2.33 -12.56 9.91
N GLY A 104 -1.67 -11.85 10.83
CA GLY A 104 -2.05 -11.80 12.25
C GLY A 104 -3.46 -11.22 12.49
N LYS A 105 -3.85 -10.20 11.71
CA LYS A 105 -5.20 -9.61 11.77
C LYS A 105 -6.28 -10.56 11.22
N LYS A 106 -5.99 -11.28 10.13
CA LYS A 106 -6.91 -12.29 9.57
C LYS A 106 -7.10 -13.47 10.53
N ALA A 107 -6.04 -13.93 11.21
CA ALA A 107 -6.15 -14.99 12.21
C ALA A 107 -7.05 -14.61 13.41
N GLY A 108 -6.99 -13.34 13.86
CA GLY A 108 -7.88 -12.82 14.90
C GLY A 108 -9.36 -12.76 14.49
N ALA A 109 -9.64 -12.35 13.24
CA ALA A 109 -10.99 -12.31 12.69
C ALA A 109 -11.58 -13.72 12.46
N SER A 110 -10.75 -14.69 12.07
CA SER A 110 -11.16 -16.10 11.92
C SER A 110 -11.52 -16.74 13.26
N LYS A 111 -10.74 -16.50 14.32
CA LYS A 111 -11.07 -16.97 15.69
C LYS A 111 -12.37 -16.35 16.21
N ALA A 112 -12.63 -15.06 15.93
CA ALA A 112 -13.89 -14.42 16.31
C ALA A 112 -15.13 -15.00 15.59
N LYS A 113 -14.97 -15.41 14.32
CA LYS A 113 -16.04 -16.12 13.57
C LYS A 113 -16.25 -17.54 14.07
N GLU A 114 -15.19 -18.24 14.47
CA GLU A 114 -15.26 -19.62 15.00
C GLU A 114 -15.93 -19.66 16.38
N VAL A 115 -15.63 -18.70 17.26
CA VAL A 115 -16.27 -18.57 18.59
C VAL A 115 -17.76 -18.21 18.46
N LYS A 116 -18.14 -17.35 17.49
CA LYS A 116 -19.57 -17.08 17.19
C LYS A 116 -20.30 -18.28 16.59
N LYS A 117 -19.62 -19.14 15.83
CA LYS A 117 -20.20 -20.38 15.26
C LYS A 117 -20.40 -21.45 16.34
N LYS A 118 -19.44 -21.62 17.28
CA LYS A 118 -19.57 -22.53 18.43
C LYS A 118 -20.71 -22.12 19.38
N ARG A 119 -20.83 -20.82 19.71
CA ARG A 119 -21.94 -20.32 20.55
C ARG A 119 -23.34 -20.48 19.93
N LYS A 120 -23.45 -20.60 18.60
CA LYS A 120 -24.72 -20.90 17.92
C LYS A 120 -25.05 -22.40 17.85
N MET A 121 -24.07 -23.29 18.04
CA MET A 121 -24.28 -24.74 18.02
C MET A 121 -24.57 -25.34 19.40
N GLU A 122 -24.22 -24.67 20.50
CA GLU A 122 -24.49 -25.15 21.86
C GLU A 122 -25.84 -24.70 22.45
N GLY A 123 -26.62 -23.88 21.72
CA GLY A 123 -27.98 -23.50 22.11
C GLY A 123 -29.04 -24.30 21.36
N GLY A 124 -29.11 -25.61 21.60
CA GLY A 124 -30.21 -26.46 21.13
C GLY A 124 -31.44 -26.33 22.03
N PRO A 125 -32.67 -26.36 21.48
CA PRO A 125 -33.90 -26.22 22.26
C PRO A 125 -34.07 -27.44 23.16
N SER A 126 -34.22 -27.20 24.47
CA SER A 126 -34.65 -28.21 25.44
C SER A 126 -36.11 -28.55 25.17
N ASP A 127 -36.33 -29.65 24.45
CA ASP A 127 -37.60 -30.35 24.35
C ASP A 127 -37.84 -31.08 25.69
N ILE A 128 -38.89 -30.67 26.40
CA ILE A 128 -39.44 -31.40 27.55
C ILE A 128 -40.95 -31.46 27.37
N GLY A 129 -41.47 -32.68 27.21
CA GLY A 129 -42.73 -33.05 27.85
C GLY A 129 -43.85 -33.52 26.94
N SER A 130 -43.79 -34.80 26.60
CA SER A 130 -44.86 -35.71 26.19
C SER A 130 -46.12 -35.67 27.08
N GLY A 131 -47.29 -36.04 26.52
CA GLY A 131 -48.53 -36.33 27.25
C GLY A 131 -49.79 -36.11 26.38
N ASP A 132 -50.14 -36.99 25.45
CA ASP A 132 -50.96 -38.22 25.59
C ASP A 132 -52.49 -37.99 25.73
N SER A 133 -53.23 -38.58 24.77
CA SER A 133 -54.61 -39.07 24.80
C SER A 133 -55.76 -38.22 25.37
N LYS A 134 -56.68 -37.74 24.52
CA LYS A 134 -57.96 -38.39 24.13
C LYS A 134 -58.86 -37.42 23.35
#